data_AF-A0A1Y4C4V2-F1
#
_entry.id   AF-A0A1Y4C4V2-F1
#
_cell.length_a   1.000
_cell.length_b   1.000
_cell.length_c   1.000
_cell.angle_alpha   90.00
_cell.angle_beta   90.00
_cell.angle_gamma   90.00
#
_symmetry.space_group_name_H-M   'P 1'
#
loop_
_entity.id
_entity.type
_entity.pdbx_description
1 polymer ?
#
loop_
_entity_poly.entity_id
_entity_poly.type
_entity_poly.pdbx_seq_one_letter_code
_entity_poly.pdbx_strand_id
1 'polypeptide(L)'
;MALAVLTAIPAIGQTRIQNCFYGVEIRSSYNEMKNCRELRKVINDKYRNFNWMRRHAYDWVNNKEEKVRFSNMSFGGRRWAYCEYYFNDDKTFYQIRFYDGAKEPQATRRTYDNLLKDLKSKYHGQRGIEMTEDILWEDDLSISTTFTGNNGMTCELRYSYEAASSGEMYYYVFLTYYDQKLKKEAKYGWLEEL
;
A
#
# COMPACT_ATOMS: atom_id res chain seq x y z
N MET A 1 14.23 -52.95 0.47
CA MET A 1 14.59 -51.71 1.18
C MET A 1 14.20 -50.54 0.29
N ALA A 2 13.11 -49.83 0.61
CA ALA A 2 12.69 -48.65 -0.14
C ALA A 2 13.23 -47.40 0.57
N LEU A 3 14.07 -46.63 -0.12
CA LEU A 3 14.53 -45.32 0.31
C LEU A 3 13.34 -44.36 0.26
N ALA A 4 12.84 -43.90 1.41
CA ALA A 4 11.90 -42.79 1.47
C ALA A 4 12.68 -41.49 1.26
N VAL A 5 12.57 -40.89 0.08
CA VAL A 5 13.04 -39.53 -0.16
C VAL A 5 12.02 -38.59 0.48
N LEU A 6 12.35 -38.10 1.67
CA LEU A 6 11.69 -36.94 2.27
C LEU A 6 12.00 -35.72 1.41
N THR A 7 11.12 -35.40 0.47
CA THR A 7 11.11 -34.08 -0.16
C THR A 7 10.53 -33.08 0.84
N ALA A 8 11.38 -32.59 1.75
CA ALA A 8 11.09 -31.35 2.44
C ALA A 8 11.08 -30.25 1.37
N ILE A 9 9.90 -29.86 0.90
CA ILE A 9 9.74 -28.61 0.16
C ILE A 9 10.02 -27.51 1.18
N PRO A 10 11.14 -26.76 1.11
CA PRO A 10 11.25 -25.58 1.94
C PRO A 10 10.10 -24.69 1.50
N ALA A 11 9.22 -24.34 2.44
CA ALA A 11 8.38 -23.18 2.27
C ALA A 11 9.34 -22.05 1.89
N ILE A 12 9.29 -21.58 0.64
CA ILE A 12 10.01 -20.39 0.22
C ILE A 12 9.28 -19.25 0.93
N GLY A 13 9.63 -19.09 2.21
CA GLY A 13 9.18 -17.99 3.05
C GLY A 13 9.49 -16.73 2.30
N GLN A 14 8.49 -15.88 2.14
CA GLN A 14 8.52 -14.70 1.29
C GLN A 14 9.67 -13.77 1.72
N THR A 15 10.84 -13.89 1.11
CA THR A 15 12.07 -13.15 1.44
C THR A 15 12.09 -11.71 0.91
N ARG A 16 10.95 -11.25 0.40
CA ARG A 16 10.81 -9.93 -0.24
C ARG A 16 9.58 -9.21 0.26
N ILE A 17 9.67 -7.88 0.28
CA ILE A 17 8.50 -7.03 0.45
C ILE A 17 7.50 -7.33 -0.68
N GLN A 18 6.23 -7.47 -0.30
CA GLN A 18 5.15 -7.70 -1.25
C GLN A 18 5.03 -6.53 -2.23
N ASN A 19 4.98 -6.86 -3.51
CA ASN A 19 4.86 -5.88 -4.60
C ASN A 19 3.64 -6.12 -5.50
N CYS A 20 2.84 -7.16 -5.25
CA CYS A 20 1.64 -7.47 -6.04
C CYS A 20 0.37 -7.27 -5.19
N PHE A 21 -0.61 -6.55 -5.75
CA PHE A 21 -1.86 -6.16 -5.10
C PHE A 21 -3.01 -6.39 -6.06
N TYR A 22 -3.93 -7.28 -5.71
CA TYR A 22 -5.09 -7.64 -6.55
C TYR A 22 -4.68 -8.01 -7.99
N GLY A 23 -3.54 -8.69 -8.15
CA GLY A 23 -2.99 -9.10 -9.45
C GLY A 23 -2.20 -8.01 -10.20
N VAL A 24 -2.00 -6.83 -9.61
CA VAL A 24 -1.21 -5.74 -10.20
C VAL A 24 0.12 -5.63 -9.47
N GLU A 25 1.24 -5.69 -10.21
CA GLU A 25 2.58 -5.56 -9.64
C GLU A 25 3.07 -4.11 -9.67
N ILE A 26 3.74 -3.64 -8.61
CA ILE A 26 4.51 -2.40 -8.64
C ILE A 26 5.48 -2.49 -9.83
N ARG A 27 5.56 -1.40 -10.61
CA ARG A 27 6.19 -1.24 -11.93
C ARG A 27 5.30 -1.59 -13.14
N SER A 28 4.09 -2.10 -12.95
CA SER A 28 3.13 -2.23 -14.05
C SER A 28 2.72 -0.86 -14.60
N SER A 29 2.47 -0.78 -15.90
CA SER A 29 1.85 0.37 -16.53
C SER A 29 0.39 0.53 -16.08
N TYR A 30 -0.14 1.75 -16.20
CA TYR A 30 -1.55 2.04 -15.97
C TYR A 30 -2.47 1.17 -16.84
N ASN A 31 -2.09 0.94 -18.10
CA ASN A 31 -2.86 0.10 -19.02
C ASN A 31 -2.90 -1.36 -18.56
N GLU A 32 -1.80 -1.90 -18.04
CA GLU A 32 -1.77 -3.25 -17.46
C GLU A 32 -2.67 -3.33 -16.22
N MET A 33 -2.61 -2.34 -15.31
CA MET A 33 -3.51 -2.27 -14.15
C MET A 33 -4.98 -2.24 -14.60
N LYS A 34 -5.32 -1.37 -15.57
CA LYS A 34 -6.69 -1.24 -16.09
C LYS A 34 -7.18 -2.54 -16.72
N ASN A 35 -6.28 -3.35 -17.30
CA ASN A 35 -6.59 -4.63 -17.93
C ASN A 35 -6.46 -5.85 -17.00
N CYS A 36 -5.94 -5.68 -15.78
CA CYS A 36 -5.78 -6.75 -14.80
C CYS A 36 -7.14 -7.41 -14.47
N ARG A 37 -7.23 -8.72 -14.69
CA ARG A 37 -8.47 -9.49 -14.54
C ARG A 37 -8.89 -9.59 -13.08
N GLU A 38 -7.94 -9.80 -12.18
CA GLU A 38 -8.13 -9.96 -10.74
C GLU A 38 -8.69 -8.67 -10.15
N LEU A 39 -8.05 -7.53 -10.41
CA LEU A 39 -8.54 -6.23 -9.96
C LEU A 39 -9.92 -5.94 -10.54
N ARG A 40 -10.15 -6.17 -11.84
CA ARG A 40 -11.47 -5.98 -12.47
C ARG A 40 -12.56 -6.80 -11.80
N LYS A 41 -12.29 -8.05 -11.42
CA LYS A 41 -13.26 -8.89 -10.69
C LYS A 41 -13.63 -8.25 -9.35
N VAL A 42 -12.64 -7.79 -8.59
CA VAL A 42 -12.86 -7.14 -7.29
C VAL A 42 -13.67 -5.86 -7.45
N ILE A 43 -13.32 -5.01 -8.42
CA ILE A 43 -14.04 -3.76 -8.70
C ILE A 43 -15.47 -4.01 -9.19
N ASN A 44 -15.68 -5.01 -10.06
CA ASN A 44 -17.00 -5.37 -10.58
C ASN A 44 -17.93 -5.91 -9.49
N ASP A 45 -17.44 -6.79 -8.62
CA ASP A 45 -18.22 -7.32 -7.51
C ASP A 45 -18.60 -6.19 -6.52
N LYS A 46 -17.63 -5.36 -6.19
CA LYS A 46 -17.80 -4.23 -5.28
C LYS A 46 -18.82 -3.21 -5.77
N TYR A 47 -18.74 -2.80 -7.04
CA TYR A 47 -19.63 -1.81 -7.64
C TYR A 47 -20.77 -2.45 -8.43
N ARG A 48 -21.12 -3.71 -8.16
CA ARG A 48 -22.16 -4.46 -8.89
C ARG A 48 -23.50 -3.72 -8.97
N ASN A 49 -23.84 -2.99 -7.91
CA ASN A 49 -25.09 -2.23 -7.79
C ASN A 49 -24.94 -0.74 -8.16
N PHE A 50 -23.73 -0.28 -8.47
CA PHE A 50 -23.41 1.13 -8.74
C PHE A 50 -22.80 1.28 -10.13
N ASN A 51 -23.65 1.23 -11.16
CA ASN A 51 -23.22 1.19 -12.56
C ASN A 51 -22.31 2.38 -12.95
N TRP A 52 -22.56 3.57 -12.41
CA TRP A 52 -21.71 4.75 -12.63
C TRP A 52 -20.31 4.56 -12.05
N MET A 53 -20.20 4.16 -10.77
CA MET A 53 -18.92 3.90 -10.13
C MET A 53 -18.15 2.78 -10.84
N ARG A 54 -18.84 1.74 -11.30
CA ARG A 54 -18.22 0.65 -12.07
C ARG A 54 -17.64 1.13 -13.40
N ARG A 55 -18.37 1.97 -14.15
CA ARG A 55 -17.93 2.51 -15.45
C ARG A 55 -16.74 3.45 -15.31
N HIS A 56 -16.74 4.26 -14.26
CA HIS A 56 -15.74 5.30 -14.02
C HIS A 56 -14.69 4.92 -12.97
N ALA A 57 -14.60 3.64 -12.60
CA ALA A 57 -13.72 3.18 -11.51
C ALA A 57 -12.25 3.53 -11.74
N TYR A 58 -11.83 3.59 -13.01
CA TYR A 58 -10.45 3.86 -13.42
C TYR A 58 -10.28 5.28 -13.98
N ASP A 59 -11.36 6.02 -14.19
CA ASP A 59 -11.35 7.31 -14.91
C ASP A 59 -10.85 8.48 -14.05
N TRP A 60 -10.54 8.23 -12.78
CA TRP A 60 -10.06 9.24 -11.82
C TRP A 60 -8.56 9.55 -11.94
N VAL A 61 -7.93 9.28 -13.09
CA VAL A 61 -6.62 9.84 -13.40
C VAL A 61 -6.85 11.31 -13.77
N ASN A 62 -6.89 12.18 -12.77
CA ASN A 62 -6.79 13.60 -13.05
C ASN A 62 -5.38 13.84 -13.59
N ASN A 63 -5.21 14.61 -14.66
CA ASN A 63 -3.87 14.98 -15.15
C ASN A 63 -3.03 15.72 -14.09
N LYS A 64 -3.64 16.07 -12.95
CA LYS A 64 -3.00 16.65 -11.75
C LYS A 64 -2.93 15.71 -10.54
N GLU A 65 -3.59 14.56 -10.57
CA GLU A 65 -3.53 13.59 -9.48
C GLU A 65 -3.27 12.24 -10.11
N GLU A 66 -2.00 11.88 -10.22
CA GLU A 66 -1.53 10.62 -10.80
C GLU A 66 -1.86 9.42 -9.90
N LYS A 67 -3.13 9.27 -9.53
CA LYS A 67 -3.60 8.18 -8.69
C LYS A 67 -4.98 7.69 -9.09
N VAL A 68 -5.24 6.42 -8.80
CA VAL A 68 -6.57 5.80 -8.88
C VAL A 68 -6.98 5.40 -7.48
N ARG A 69 -8.14 5.90 -7.03
CA ARG A 69 -8.67 5.66 -5.69
C ARG A 69 -9.87 4.72 -5.74
N PHE A 70 -9.84 3.70 -4.90
CA PHE A 70 -10.97 2.82 -4.61
C PHE A 70 -11.32 2.93 -3.12
N SER A 71 -12.59 3.13 -2.78
CA SER A 71 -13.04 3.11 -1.38
C SER A 71 -13.18 1.67 -0.88
N ASN A 72 -13.30 1.40 0.43
CA ASN A 72 -13.79 0.13 1.01
C ASN A 72 -13.10 -1.18 0.56
N MET A 73 -11.80 -1.17 0.28
CA MET A 73 -11.07 -2.33 -0.28
C MET A 73 -10.57 -3.28 0.83
N SER A 74 -10.52 -4.59 0.56
CA SER A 74 -10.08 -5.59 1.53
C SER A 74 -8.66 -6.08 1.27
N PHE A 75 -7.75 -5.87 2.22
CA PHE A 75 -6.35 -6.28 2.12
C PHE A 75 -5.80 -6.72 3.48
N GLY A 76 -5.00 -7.80 3.51
CA GLY A 76 -4.38 -8.29 4.74
C GLY A 76 -5.39 -8.73 5.82
N GLY A 77 -6.55 -9.27 5.41
CA GLY A 77 -7.61 -9.66 6.34
C GLY A 77 -8.43 -8.49 6.92
N ARG A 78 -8.21 -7.26 6.43
CA ARG A 78 -8.88 -6.04 6.91
C ARG A 78 -9.57 -5.31 5.77
N ARG A 79 -10.63 -4.56 6.10
CA ARG A 79 -11.29 -3.64 5.18
C ARG A 79 -10.78 -2.23 5.47
N TRP A 80 -10.35 -1.55 4.41
CA TRP A 80 -9.80 -0.20 4.43
C TRP A 80 -10.79 0.77 3.80
N ALA A 81 -10.95 1.96 4.36
CA ALA A 81 -11.79 3.03 3.85
C ALA A 81 -11.34 3.45 2.46
N TYR A 82 -10.03 3.50 2.22
CA TYR A 82 -9.47 3.85 0.92
C TYR A 82 -8.24 3.02 0.56
N CYS A 83 -8.09 2.81 -0.75
CA CYS A 83 -6.96 2.20 -1.43
C CYS A 83 -6.62 3.07 -2.63
N GLU A 84 -5.39 3.55 -2.73
CA GLU A 84 -4.92 4.44 -3.78
C GLU A 84 -3.71 3.83 -4.49
N TYR A 85 -3.78 3.70 -5.80
CA TYR A 85 -2.66 3.36 -6.68
C TYR A 85 -2.07 4.66 -7.22
N TYR A 86 -0.76 4.83 -7.15
CA TYR A 86 -0.05 6.01 -7.63
C TYR A 86 0.85 5.66 -8.81
N PHE A 87 0.87 6.57 -9.78
CA PHE A 87 1.59 6.45 -11.03
C PHE A 87 2.54 7.64 -11.17
N ASN A 88 3.70 7.44 -11.78
CA ASN A 88 4.59 8.54 -12.16
C ASN A 88 4.14 9.14 -13.52
N ASP A 89 4.89 10.11 -14.02
CA ASP A 89 4.62 10.79 -15.29
C ASP A 89 4.51 9.81 -16.48
N ASP A 90 5.36 8.77 -16.49
CA ASP A 90 5.34 7.67 -17.47
C ASP A 90 4.16 6.70 -17.30
N LYS A 91 3.23 6.99 -16.38
CA LYS A 91 2.10 6.14 -16.01
C LYS A 91 2.51 4.75 -15.53
N THR A 92 3.66 4.67 -14.85
CA THR A 92 4.16 3.48 -14.18
C THR A 92 3.73 3.48 -12.71
N PHE A 93 3.04 2.43 -12.29
CA PHE A 93 2.57 2.24 -10.92
C PHE A 93 3.77 2.07 -9.97
N TYR A 94 3.96 3.00 -9.04
CA TYR A 94 5.12 2.98 -8.15
C TYR A 94 4.77 2.83 -6.66
N GLN A 95 3.53 3.12 -6.28
CA GLN A 95 3.09 3.11 -4.89
C GLN A 95 1.62 2.75 -4.76
N ILE A 96 1.29 1.90 -3.78
CA ILE A 96 -0.08 1.71 -3.31
C ILE A 96 -0.18 2.12 -1.85
N ARG A 97 -1.30 2.75 -1.49
CA ARG A 97 -1.59 3.21 -0.13
C ARG A 97 -2.97 2.75 0.31
N PHE A 98 -3.03 2.09 1.45
CA PHE A 98 -4.26 1.80 2.16
C PHE A 98 -4.35 2.71 3.38
N TYR A 99 -5.53 3.28 3.65
CA TYR A 99 -5.69 4.10 4.84
C TYR A 99 -7.11 4.15 5.38
N ASP A 100 -7.16 4.35 6.69
CA ASP A 100 -8.33 4.61 7.51
C ASP A 100 -8.06 5.83 8.38
N GLY A 101 -9.11 6.59 8.69
CA GLY A 101 -9.03 7.77 9.55
C GLY A 101 -10.20 7.83 10.52
N ALA A 102 -9.94 8.28 11.76
CA ALA A 102 -10.96 8.50 12.79
C ALA A 102 -10.66 9.78 13.58
N LYS A 103 -11.69 10.40 14.15
CA LYS A 103 -11.53 11.55 15.05
C LYS A 103 -10.94 11.13 16.40
N GLU A 104 -11.13 9.87 16.79
CA GLU A 104 -10.64 9.32 18.05
C GLU A 104 -9.32 8.57 17.86
N PRO A 105 -8.26 8.91 18.64
CA PRO A 105 -6.94 8.31 18.45
C PRO A 105 -6.88 6.83 18.82
N GLN A 106 -7.67 6.37 19.80
CA GLN A 106 -7.59 5.03 20.36
C GLN A 106 -7.86 3.93 19.31
N ALA A 107 -8.86 4.11 18.46
CA ALA A 107 -9.22 3.16 17.42
C ALA A 107 -8.14 3.06 16.33
N THR A 108 -7.62 4.21 15.88
CA THR A 108 -6.56 4.30 14.88
C THR A 108 -5.25 3.72 15.43
N ARG A 109 -4.89 4.05 16.68
CA ARG A 109 -3.68 3.55 17.35
C ARG A 109 -3.71 2.03 17.54
N ARG A 110 -4.83 1.47 18.02
CA ARG A 110 -5.02 0.00 18.10
C ARG A 110 -4.87 -0.66 16.73
N THR A 111 -5.35 -0.03 15.67
CA THR A 111 -5.20 -0.54 14.30
C THR A 111 -3.73 -0.54 13.87
N TYR A 112 -3.00 0.55 14.13
CA TYR A 112 -1.56 0.64 13.89
C TYR A 112 -0.78 -0.44 14.66
N ASP A 113 -0.97 -0.57 15.98
CA ASP A 113 -0.20 -1.51 16.80
C ASP A 113 -0.42 -2.97 16.35
N ASN A 114 -1.66 -3.32 16.00
CA ASN A 114 -1.98 -4.64 15.46
C ASN A 114 -1.30 -4.89 14.10
N LEU A 115 -1.35 -3.92 13.19
CA LEU A 115 -0.67 -4.02 11.89
C LEU A 115 0.85 -4.11 12.06
N LEU A 116 1.42 -3.35 13.00
CA LEU A 116 2.85 -3.40 13.28
C LEU A 116 3.27 -4.78 13.74
N LYS A 117 2.48 -5.43 14.61
CA LYS A 117 2.70 -6.82 15.03
C LYS A 117 2.66 -7.79 13.84
N ASP A 118 1.65 -7.67 12.98
CA ASP A 118 1.49 -8.51 11.79
C ASP A 118 2.69 -8.33 10.83
N LEU A 119 3.13 -7.09 10.60
CA LEU A 119 4.26 -6.76 9.73
C LEU A 119 5.61 -7.19 10.33
N LYS A 120 5.82 -7.01 11.64
CA LYS A 120 7.02 -7.52 12.33
C LYS A 120 7.09 -9.04 12.21
N SER A 121 5.98 -9.75 12.41
CA SER A 121 5.95 -11.21 12.21
C SER A 121 6.27 -11.62 10.77
N LYS A 122 5.92 -10.80 9.77
CA LYS A 122 6.13 -11.09 8.35
C LYS A 122 7.53 -10.75 7.86
N TYR A 123 8.09 -9.62 8.30
CA TYR A 123 9.27 -9.01 7.68
C TYR A 123 10.46 -8.85 8.63
N HIS A 124 10.25 -8.73 9.94
CA HIS A 124 11.35 -8.51 10.87
C HIS A 124 12.25 -9.75 10.97
N GLY A 125 13.57 -9.53 10.94
CA GLY A 125 14.58 -10.60 10.96
C GLY A 125 14.68 -11.41 9.67
N GLN A 126 13.90 -11.09 8.63
CA GLN A 126 14.02 -11.74 7.33
C GLN A 126 15.29 -11.26 6.61
N ARG A 127 16.02 -12.20 6.00
CA ARG A 127 17.27 -11.91 5.30
C ARG A 127 17.03 -10.94 4.13
N GLY A 128 17.76 -9.82 4.12
CA GLY A 128 17.68 -8.83 3.05
C GLY A 128 16.48 -7.88 3.18
N ILE A 129 15.89 -7.78 4.37
CA ILE A 129 14.93 -6.75 4.73
C ILE A 129 15.45 -5.98 5.95
N GLU A 130 15.60 -4.67 5.80
CA GLU A 130 15.95 -3.75 6.88
C GLU A 130 14.68 -3.14 7.49
N MET A 131 14.69 -2.91 8.81
CA MET A 131 13.60 -2.24 9.53
C MET A 131 14.12 -0.95 10.18
N THR A 132 13.42 0.15 9.94
CA THR A 132 13.68 1.45 10.55
C THR A 132 12.41 1.95 11.25
N GLU A 133 12.55 2.53 12.43
CA GLU A 133 11.46 3.13 13.18
C GLU A 133 11.75 4.63 13.33
N ASP A 134 10.81 5.46 12.87
CA ASP A 134 10.89 6.91 12.97
C ASP A 134 9.76 7.42 13.86
N ILE A 135 10.14 8.04 14.97
CA ILE A 135 9.24 8.77 15.88
C ILE A 135 9.55 10.24 15.67
N LEU A 136 8.71 10.93 14.88
CA LEU A 136 9.05 12.27 14.39
C LEU A 136 8.73 13.41 15.37
N TRP A 137 8.10 13.14 16.51
CA TRP A 137 7.70 14.17 17.48
C TRP A 137 7.68 13.62 18.91
N GLU A 138 7.91 14.50 19.90
CA GLU A 138 7.84 14.17 21.34
C GLU A 138 6.40 13.84 21.82
N ASP A 139 5.37 14.06 20.99
CA ASP A 139 3.94 13.96 21.37
C ASP A 139 3.16 12.79 20.73
N ASP A 140 3.83 11.73 20.23
CA ASP A 140 3.15 10.53 19.64
C ASP A 140 2.21 10.82 18.43
N LEU A 141 2.17 12.06 17.92
CA LEU A 141 1.27 12.48 16.84
C LEU A 141 1.67 11.98 15.46
N SER A 142 2.90 11.48 15.31
CA SER A 142 3.36 10.82 14.09
C SER A 142 4.43 9.78 14.42
N ILE A 143 4.12 8.52 14.14
CA ILE A 143 5.06 7.40 14.25
C ILE A 143 5.02 6.57 12.98
N SER A 144 6.16 6.03 12.59
CA SER A 144 6.22 5.13 11.44
C SER A 144 7.23 4.01 11.62
N THR A 145 6.93 2.88 11.00
CA THR A 145 7.86 1.76 10.87
C THR A 145 7.96 1.37 9.41
N THR A 146 9.18 1.31 8.92
CA THR A 146 9.50 1.08 7.51
C THR A 146 10.31 -0.21 7.37
N PHE A 147 9.88 -1.08 6.47
CA PHE A 147 10.56 -2.31 6.09
C PHE A 147 11.02 -2.18 4.64
N THR A 148 12.33 -2.23 4.38
CA THR A 148 12.90 -2.07 3.05
C THR A 148 13.63 -3.33 2.63
N GLY A 149 13.21 -3.92 1.51
CA GLY A 149 13.91 -5.05 0.90
C GLY A 149 15.10 -4.60 0.05
N ASN A 150 16.08 -5.47 -0.12
CA ASN A 150 17.29 -5.22 -0.95
C ASN A 150 16.99 -4.81 -2.41
N ASN A 151 15.80 -5.10 -2.92
CA ASN A 151 15.35 -4.72 -4.26
C ASN A 151 14.74 -3.30 -4.33
N GLY A 152 14.81 -2.52 -3.24
CA GLY A 152 14.25 -1.17 -3.14
C GLY A 152 12.73 -1.14 -2.95
N MET A 153 12.06 -2.29 -2.77
CA MET A 153 10.66 -2.32 -2.37
C MET A 153 10.55 -2.01 -0.89
N THR A 154 9.64 -1.12 -0.53
CA THR A 154 9.40 -0.69 0.84
C THR A 154 7.95 -0.90 1.24
N CYS A 155 7.76 -1.34 2.48
CA CYS A 155 6.49 -1.34 3.20
C CYS A 155 6.61 -0.35 4.36
N GLU A 156 5.78 0.68 4.39
CA GLU A 156 5.74 1.70 5.43
C GLU A 156 4.39 1.65 6.13
N LEU A 157 4.40 1.51 7.44
CA LEU A 157 3.24 1.69 8.29
C LEU A 157 3.40 3.02 9.03
N ARG A 158 2.44 3.93 8.89
CA ARG A 158 2.46 5.25 9.54
C ARG A 158 1.17 5.48 10.30
N TYR A 159 1.28 5.99 11.51
CA TYR A 159 0.18 6.62 12.26
C TYR A 159 0.45 8.11 12.29
N SER A 160 -0.54 8.94 11.97
CA SER A 160 -0.36 10.40 11.96
C SER A 160 -1.65 11.16 12.24
N TYR A 161 -1.54 12.28 12.94
CA TYR A 161 -2.60 13.28 13.08
C TYR A 161 -2.44 14.38 12.02
N GLU A 162 -3.28 14.36 10.98
CA GLU A 162 -3.19 15.31 9.86
C GLU A 162 -4.57 15.72 9.32
N ALA A 163 -4.61 16.83 8.59
CA ALA A 163 -5.85 17.36 8.02
C ALA A 163 -6.31 16.53 6.81
N ALA A 164 -7.61 16.24 6.73
CA ALA A 164 -8.27 15.80 5.51
C ALA A 164 -8.32 16.94 4.48
N SER A 165 -8.70 16.63 3.23
CA SER A 165 -8.94 17.64 2.19
C SER A 165 -10.03 18.66 2.55
N SER A 166 -10.92 18.34 3.50
CA SER A 166 -11.91 19.25 4.05
C SER A 166 -11.33 20.25 5.08
N GLY A 167 -10.07 20.12 5.46
CA GLY A 167 -9.44 20.88 6.54
C GLY A 167 -9.71 20.32 7.95
N GLU A 168 -10.64 19.38 8.09
CA GLU A 168 -10.87 18.70 9.36
C GLU A 168 -9.71 17.78 9.73
N MET A 169 -9.32 17.77 11.00
CA MET A 169 -8.22 16.94 11.51
C MET A 169 -8.70 15.53 11.87
N TYR A 170 -7.89 14.53 11.51
CA TYR A 170 -8.14 13.12 11.83
C TYR A 170 -6.84 12.41 12.21
N TYR A 171 -6.97 11.38 13.04
CA TYR A 171 -5.93 10.39 13.24
C TYR A 171 -6.04 9.32 12.16
N TYR A 172 -4.98 9.18 11.37
CA TYR A 172 -4.90 8.22 10.29
C TYR A 172 -3.93 7.09 10.59
N VAL A 173 -4.24 5.93 10.01
CA VAL A 173 -3.30 4.82 9.83
C VAL A 173 -3.12 4.61 8.33
N PHE A 174 -1.87 4.62 7.88
CA PHE A 174 -1.47 4.41 6.50
C PHE A 174 -0.62 3.15 6.41
N LEU A 175 -0.98 2.26 5.49
CA LEU A 175 -0.14 1.16 5.04
C LEU A 175 0.23 1.40 3.58
N THR A 176 1.51 1.70 3.34
CA THR A 176 2.02 2.08 2.03
C THR A 176 3.05 1.06 1.54
N TYR A 177 2.93 0.62 0.30
CA TYR A 177 3.96 -0.16 -0.38
C TYR A 177 4.45 0.61 -1.60
N TYR A 178 5.76 0.68 -1.81
CA TYR A 178 6.32 1.44 -2.93
C TYR A 178 7.70 0.97 -3.38
N ASP A 179 8.06 1.31 -4.60
CA ASP A 179 9.43 1.28 -5.10
C ASP A 179 10.13 2.60 -4.72
N GLN A 180 11.22 2.54 -3.95
CA GLN A 180 11.94 3.73 -3.50
C GLN A 180 12.49 4.58 -4.64
N LYS A 181 13.00 3.95 -5.70
CA LYS A 181 13.61 4.64 -6.83
C LYS A 181 12.53 5.41 -7.61
N LEU A 182 11.47 4.71 -8.00
CA LEU A 182 10.37 5.33 -8.75
C LEU A 182 9.65 6.40 -7.93
N LYS A 183 9.47 6.21 -6.60
CA LYS A 183 8.87 7.24 -5.74
C LYS A 183 9.73 8.51 -5.67
N LYS A 184 11.05 8.39 -5.70
CA LYS A 184 11.96 9.55 -5.75
C LYS A 184 11.84 10.25 -7.10
N GLU A 185 11.92 9.50 -8.20
CA GLU A 185 11.78 10.04 -9.57
C GLU A 185 10.46 10.79 -9.74
N ALA A 186 9.34 10.21 -9.29
CA ALA A 186 8.05 10.88 -9.28
C ALA A 186 8.10 12.21 -8.49
N LYS A 187 8.65 12.22 -7.26
CA LYS A 187 8.77 13.46 -6.47
C LYS A 187 9.58 14.56 -7.16
N TYR A 188 10.60 14.20 -7.93
CA TYR A 188 11.43 15.17 -8.65
C TYR A 188 10.73 15.71 -9.91
N GLY A 189 9.96 14.89 -10.64
CA GLY A 189 9.14 15.36 -11.76
C GLY A 189 8.19 16.51 -11.36
N TRP A 190 7.54 16.38 -10.20
CA TRP A 190 6.69 17.43 -9.62
C TRP A 190 7.42 18.74 -9.25
N LEU A 191 8.73 18.70 -8.99
CA LEU A 191 9.52 19.88 -8.63
C LEU A 191 10.11 20.58 -9.85
N GLU A 192 10.28 19.89 -10.98
CA GLU A 192 10.77 20.48 -12.23
C GLU A 192 9.66 21.18 -13.06
N GLU A 193 8.39 20.96 -12.71
CA GLU A 193 7.22 21.60 -13.36
C GLU A 193 6.69 22.87 -12.65
N LEU A 194 7.37 23.35 -11.59
CA LEU A 194 7.05 24.58 -10.85
C LEU A 194 8.04 25.72 -11.13
#